data_AF-A0A939IL15-F1
#
_entry.id   AF-A0A939IL15-F1
#
_cell.length_a   1.000
_cell.length_b   1.000
_cell.length_c   1.000
_cell.angle_alpha   90.00
_cell.angle_beta   90.00
_cell.angle_gamma   90.00
#
_symmetry.space_group_name_H-M   'P 1'
#
loop_
_entity.id
_entity.type
_entity.pdbx_description
1 polymer ?
#
loop_
_entity_poly.entity_id
_entity_poly.type
_entity_poly.pdbx_seq_one_letter_code
_entity_poly.pdbx_strand_id
1 'polypeptide(L)'
;MRIFAAIYLLILLSACTNVKTLNIKRSEIGMLSNYDVSTFSDYGNDVFYDPEVKLHRYDIYVGGYGGCGGHLLIYAKPKMDRYLINNGYSDYTVMDVHHQLSPPSKCKLFIKYNN
;
A
#
# COMPACT_ATOMS: atom_id res chain seq x y z
N MET A 1 1.41 -39.87 19.65
CA MET A 1 1.46 -38.39 19.61
C MET A 1 1.86 -37.89 18.22
N ARG A 2 0.97 -37.94 17.22
CA ARG A 2 1.26 -37.44 15.85
C ARG A 2 0.17 -36.52 15.28
N ILE A 3 -0.92 -36.29 16.01
CA ILE A 3 -2.09 -35.54 15.55
C ILE A 3 -1.96 -34.03 15.85
N PHE A 4 -1.22 -33.64 16.90
CA PHE A 4 -1.08 -32.24 17.30
C PHE A 4 -0.22 -31.40 16.34
N ALA A 5 0.69 -32.01 15.58
CA ALA A 5 1.53 -31.28 14.61
C ALA A 5 0.74 -30.81 13.37
N ALA A 6 -0.28 -31.57 12.95
CA ALA A 6 -1.09 -31.23 11.77
C ALA A 6 -2.03 -30.04 12.03
N ILE A 7 -2.55 -29.92 13.27
CA ILE A 7 -3.44 -28.83 13.66
C ILE A 7 -2.67 -27.50 13.73
N TYR A 8 -1.41 -27.52 14.19
CA TYR A 8 -0.54 -26.34 14.23
C TYR A 8 -0.17 -25.82 12.83
N LEU A 9 -0.01 -26.73 11.86
CA LEU A 9 0.33 -26.37 10.47
C LEU A 9 -0.85 -25.70 9.73
N LEU A 10 -2.09 -26.10 10.05
CA LEU A 10 -3.30 -25.52 9.45
C LEU A 10 -3.57 -24.08 9.90
N ILE A 11 -3.22 -23.73 11.15
CA ILE A 11 -3.41 -22.36 11.69
C ILE A 11 -2.42 -21.37 11.05
N LEU A 12 -1.23 -21.83 10.65
CA LEU A 12 -0.24 -20.99 9.96
C LEU A 12 -0.61 -20.69 8.49
N LEU A 13 -1.35 -21.59 7.82
CA LEU A 13 -1.79 -21.37 6.44
C LEU A 13 -2.99 -20.44 6.31
N SER A 14 -3.79 -20.25 7.38
CA SER A 14 -4.91 -19.30 7.39
C SER A 14 -4.51 -17.83 7.54
N ALA A 15 -3.21 -17.52 7.76
CA ALA A 15 -2.74 -16.14 7.89
C ALA A 15 -2.50 -15.43 6.54
N CYS A 16 -2.72 -16.11 5.40
CA CYS A 16 -2.53 -15.54 4.06
C CYS A 16 -3.79 -14.93 3.43
N THR A 17 -4.83 -14.62 4.21
CA THR A 17 -6.06 -14.05 3.65
C THR A 17 -6.45 -12.76 4.33
N ASN A 18 -6.13 -11.65 3.68
CA ASN A 18 -7.09 -10.58 3.40
C ASN A 18 -6.43 -9.59 2.43
N VAL A 19 -6.49 -9.92 1.14
CA VAL A 19 -6.32 -8.93 0.08
C VAL A 19 -7.50 -7.97 0.19
N LYS A 20 -7.32 -6.86 0.91
CA LYS A 20 -8.31 -5.78 0.95
C LYS A 20 -8.16 -4.99 -0.34
N THR A 21 -8.85 -5.44 -1.38
CA THR A 21 -9.02 -4.65 -2.61
C THR A 21 -9.85 -3.41 -2.28
N LEU A 22 -9.18 -2.31 -1.95
CA LEU A 22 -9.83 -1.01 -1.74
C LEU A 22 -10.05 -0.39 -3.11
N ASN A 23 -11.28 -0.51 -3.65
CA ASN A 23 -11.61 0.09 -4.93
C ASN A 23 -11.84 1.61 -4.76
N ILE A 24 -10.75 2.38 -4.68
CA ILE A 24 -10.77 3.83 -4.50
C ILE A 24 -10.96 4.49 -5.87
N LYS A 25 -12.11 4.25 -6.51
CA LYS A 25 -12.47 5.02 -7.71
C LYS A 25 -13.10 6.37 -7.39
N ARG A 26 -13.40 6.65 -6.11
CA ARG A 26 -14.05 7.89 -5.65
C ARG A 26 -14.15 8.05 -4.13
N SER A 27 -13.40 7.29 -3.32
CA SER A 27 -13.36 7.66 -1.90
C SER A 27 -12.51 8.92 -1.82
N GLU A 28 -13.16 10.06 -1.56
CA GLU A 28 -12.52 11.12 -0.78
C GLU A 28 -11.69 10.39 0.27
N ILE A 29 -10.37 10.52 0.21
CA ILE A 29 -9.52 10.01 1.28
C ILE A 29 -9.97 10.85 2.46
N GLY A 30 -10.91 10.33 3.25
CA GLY A 30 -11.59 11.07 4.29
C GLY A 30 -10.51 11.73 5.12
N MET A 31 -10.56 13.06 5.22
CA MET A 31 -9.63 13.83 6.04
C MET A 31 -9.84 13.39 7.49
N LEU A 32 -9.18 12.30 7.88
CA LEU A 32 -9.13 11.82 9.24
C LEU A 32 -8.10 12.68 9.95
N SER A 33 -8.64 13.58 10.76
CA SER A 33 -7.92 14.48 11.65
C SER A 33 -6.95 13.74 12.58
N ASN A 34 -5.76 14.34 12.76
CA ASN A 34 -4.79 14.14 13.86
C ASN A 34 -3.80 12.95 13.79
N TYR A 35 -3.29 12.57 12.63
CA TYR A 35 -2.07 11.74 12.55
C TYR A 35 -0.96 12.44 11.76
N ASP A 36 0.26 12.37 12.29
CA ASP A 36 1.42 13.11 11.80
C ASP A 36 2.00 12.47 10.54
N VAL A 37 1.94 13.20 9.41
CA VAL A 37 2.58 12.81 8.15
C VAL A 37 4.10 12.64 8.28
N SER A 38 4.72 13.17 9.34
CA SER A 38 6.14 12.94 9.67
C SER A 38 6.50 11.46 9.87
N THR A 39 5.50 10.60 10.10
CA THR A 39 5.70 9.15 10.24
C THR A 39 5.91 8.42 8.91
N PHE A 40 5.76 9.09 7.77
CA PHE A 40 5.92 8.51 6.43
C PHE A 40 7.13 9.12 5.70
N SER A 41 7.91 8.28 5.01
CA SER A 41 9.04 8.70 4.18
C SER A 41 9.13 7.83 2.93
N ASP A 42 9.20 8.45 1.76
CA ASP A 42 9.53 7.76 0.51
C ASP A 42 11.05 7.68 0.28
N TYR A 43 11.87 8.37 1.07
CA TYR A 43 13.32 8.57 0.86
C TYR A 43 13.67 8.98 -0.59
N GLY A 44 12.79 9.76 -1.23
CA GLY A 44 12.97 10.20 -2.62
C GLY A 44 12.61 9.15 -3.67
N ASN A 45 12.08 7.97 -3.31
CA ASN A 45 11.63 6.98 -4.28
C ASN A 45 10.47 7.52 -5.14
N ASP A 46 10.45 7.16 -6.41
CA ASP A 46 9.37 7.50 -7.34
C ASP A 46 8.38 6.34 -7.50
N VAL A 47 7.25 6.63 -8.16
CA VAL A 47 6.31 5.60 -8.63
C VAL A 47 6.95 4.89 -9.82
N PHE A 48 6.98 3.55 -9.82
CA PHE A 48 7.59 2.75 -10.88
C PHE A 48 6.67 1.60 -11.30
N TYR A 49 6.87 1.05 -12.51
CA TYR A 49 6.10 -0.11 -12.97
C TYR A 49 6.69 -1.42 -12.40
N ASP A 50 5.86 -2.24 -11.78
CA ASP A 50 6.21 -3.57 -11.28
C ASP A 50 5.75 -4.65 -12.27
N PRO A 51 6.67 -5.31 -12.99
CA PRO A 51 6.32 -6.27 -14.03
C PRO A 51 5.73 -7.58 -13.49
N GLU A 52 5.96 -7.93 -12.23
CA GLU A 52 5.47 -9.18 -11.63
C GLU A 52 3.96 -9.11 -11.41
N VAL A 53 3.48 -7.98 -10.89
CA VAL A 53 2.06 -7.75 -10.59
C VAL A 53 1.34 -6.95 -11.69
N LYS A 54 2.08 -6.46 -12.70
CA LYS A 54 1.58 -5.65 -13.82
C LYS A 54 0.85 -4.37 -13.38
N LEU A 55 1.33 -3.74 -12.30
CA LEU A 55 0.79 -2.51 -11.73
C LEU A 55 1.93 -1.53 -11.45
N HIS A 56 1.60 -0.25 -11.34
CA HIS A 56 2.56 0.71 -10.80
C HIS A 56 2.66 0.50 -9.29
N ARG A 57 3.84 0.69 -8.72
CA ARG A 57 4.12 0.52 -7.30
C ARG A 57 4.77 1.77 -6.75
N TYR A 58 4.38 2.12 -5.54
CA TYR A 58 5.00 3.17 -4.76
C TYR A 58 5.32 2.66 -3.36
N ASP A 59 6.60 2.67 -3.03
CA ASP A 59 7.15 2.13 -1.80
C ASP A 59 7.35 3.28 -0.80
N ILE A 60 6.68 3.20 0.36
CA ILE A 60 6.73 4.23 1.40
C ILE A 60 7.09 3.58 2.72
N TYR A 61 8.10 4.11 3.39
CA TYR A 61 8.56 3.65 4.70
C TYR A 61 7.78 4.35 5.79
N VAL A 62 7.49 3.62 6.86
CA VAL A 62 6.60 4.06 7.92
C VAL A 62 7.26 3.84 9.28
N GLY A 63 7.48 4.92 10.01
CA GLY A 63 8.06 4.91 11.35
C GLY A 63 7.02 4.90 12.46
N GLY A 64 7.41 4.41 13.64
CA GLY A 64 6.60 4.49 14.86
C GLY A 64 5.24 3.78 14.74
N TYR A 65 4.17 4.50 15.09
CA TYR A 65 2.77 4.02 15.02
C TYR A 65 2.11 4.22 13.65
N GLY A 66 2.84 4.66 12.63
CA GLY A 66 2.29 4.81 11.30
C GLY A 66 1.86 3.46 10.74
N GLY A 67 0.65 3.40 10.17
CA GLY A 67 0.10 2.21 9.53
C GLY A 67 -0.17 2.44 8.05
N CYS A 68 -0.36 1.35 7.28
CA CYS A 68 -0.68 1.42 5.86
C CYS A 68 -2.15 1.78 5.55
N GLY A 69 -2.76 2.62 6.39
CA GLY A 69 -4.17 3.03 6.30
C GLY A 69 -4.38 4.31 5.49
N GLY A 70 -5.51 4.99 5.72
CA GLY A 70 -5.87 6.20 4.97
C GLY A 70 -4.82 7.32 4.99
N HIS A 71 -4.07 7.49 6.09
CA HIS A 71 -3.03 8.53 6.20
C HIS A 71 -1.87 8.33 5.23
N LEU A 72 -1.50 7.08 4.93
CA LEU A 72 -0.52 6.74 3.91
C LEU A 72 -0.94 7.29 2.54
N LEU A 73 -2.24 7.20 2.22
CA LEU A 73 -2.79 7.67 0.95
C LEU A 73 -2.75 9.20 0.85
N ILE A 74 -2.98 9.91 1.97
CA ILE A 74 -2.84 11.38 2.03
C ILE A 74 -1.40 11.78 1.73
N TYR A 75 -0.43 11.11 2.38
CA TYR A 75 1.00 11.34 2.12
C TYR A 75 1.38 11.01 0.68
N ALA A 76 0.87 9.91 0.12
CA ALA A 76 1.22 9.43 -1.21
C ALA A 76 0.61 10.27 -2.34
N LYS A 77 -0.54 10.89 -2.12
CA LYS A 77 -1.36 11.55 -3.15
C LYS A 77 -0.60 12.57 -4.00
N PRO A 78 0.17 13.53 -3.44
CA PRO A 78 0.90 14.50 -4.27
C PRO A 78 1.87 13.86 -5.26
N LYS A 79 2.50 12.75 -4.89
CA LYS A 79 3.43 12.01 -5.75
C LYS A 79 2.69 11.26 -6.85
N MET A 80 1.58 10.60 -6.50
CA MET A 80 0.72 9.89 -7.46
C MET A 80 0.08 10.84 -8.48
N ASP A 81 -0.38 12.01 -8.04
CA ASP A 81 -0.94 13.07 -8.89
C ASP A 81 0.11 13.62 -9.85
N ARG A 82 1.35 13.86 -9.38
CA ARG A 82 2.46 14.29 -10.23
C ARG A 82 2.79 13.22 -11.28
N TYR A 83 2.81 11.95 -10.89
CA TYR A 83 3.06 10.85 -11.83
C TYR A 83 1.95 10.73 -12.88
N LEU A 84 0.69 10.91 -12.49
CA LEU A 84 -0.46 10.95 -13.41
C LEU A 84 -0.26 12.03 -14.49
N ILE A 85 0.03 13.26 -14.07
CA ILE A 85 0.17 14.41 -14.98
C ILE A 85 1.38 14.23 -15.90
N ASN A 86 2.55 13.86 -15.34
CA ASN A 86 3.79 13.75 -16.09
C ASN A 86 3.76 12.65 -17.17
N ASN A 87 2.90 11.65 -17.01
CA ASN A 87 2.80 10.52 -17.93
C ASN A 87 1.50 10.52 -18.76
N GLY A 88 0.67 11.57 -18.64
CA GLY A 88 -0.52 11.74 -19.47
C GLY A 88 -1.68 10.78 -19.15
N TYR A 89 -1.74 10.25 -17.93
CA TYR A 89 -2.88 9.44 -17.48
C TYR A 89 -4.07 10.34 -17.12
N SER A 90 -5.29 9.83 -17.29
CA SER A 90 -6.53 10.56 -16.96
C SER A 90 -7.01 10.33 -15.53
N ASP A 91 -6.78 9.11 -15.01
CA ASP A 91 -7.09 8.75 -13.62
C ASP A 91 -6.14 7.67 -13.07
N TYR A 92 -6.20 7.44 -11.76
CA TYR A 92 -5.59 6.27 -11.13
C TYR A 92 -6.46 5.68 -10.02
N THR A 93 -6.25 4.40 -9.74
CA THR A 93 -6.88 3.67 -8.64
C THR A 93 -5.81 2.95 -7.84
N VAL A 94 -5.78 3.15 -6.52
CA VAL A 94 -4.95 2.34 -5.62
C VAL A 94 -5.66 1.01 -5.45
N MET A 95 -5.10 -0.06 -6.03
CA MET A 95 -5.70 -1.39 -6.07
C MET A 95 -5.48 -2.16 -4.77
N ASP A 96 -4.31 -1.96 -4.15
CA ASP A 96 -3.90 -2.70 -2.97
C ASP A 96 -2.84 -1.94 -2.16
N VAL A 97 -2.74 -2.25 -0.87
CA VAL A 97 -1.74 -1.72 0.04
C VAL A 97 -1.20 -2.85 0.92
N HIS A 98 0.07 -3.20 0.72
CA HIS A 98 0.73 -4.26 1.49
C HIS A 98 1.69 -3.68 2.52
N HIS A 99 1.53 -4.09 3.79
CA HIS A 99 2.54 -3.86 4.81
C HIS A 99 3.61 -4.95 4.73
N GLN A 100 4.87 -4.54 4.66
CA GLN A 100 6.04 -5.40 4.69
C GLN A 100 6.89 -5.04 5.91
N LEU A 101 7.06 -6.00 6.81
CA LEU A 101 7.78 -5.80 8.07
C LEU A 101 9.31 -5.72 7.89
N SER A 102 9.86 -6.31 6.82
CA SER A 102 11.29 -6.32 6.50
C SER A 102 11.52 -6.07 5.01
N PRO A 103 12.30 -5.04 4.58
CA PRO A 103 13.06 -4.06 5.38
C PRO A 103 12.15 -3.17 6.24
N PRO A 104 12.66 -2.44 7.27
CA PRO A 104 11.84 -1.94 8.38
C PRO A 104 10.61 -1.16 7.90
N SER A 105 9.45 -1.71 8.27
CA SER A 105 8.08 -1.18 8.14
C SER A 105 7.86 -0.36 6.86
N LYS A 106 7.68 -1.08 5.74
CA LYS A 106 7.39 -0.51 4.43
C LYS A 106 5.96 -0.80 4.02
N CYS A 107 5.25 0.20 3.53
CA CYS A 107 3.98 0.05 2.83
C CYS A 107 4.22 0.11 1.32
N LYS A 108 3.73 -0.89 0.59
CA LYS A 108 3.69 -0.90 -0.88
C LYS A 108 2.30 -0.53 -1.33
N LEU A 109 2.16 0.56 -2.06
CA LEU A 109 0.91 0.91 -2.73
C LEU A 109 0.98 0.39 -4.17
N PHE A 110 -0.02 -0.39 -4.58
CA PHE A 110 -0.17 -0.85 -5.96
C PHE A 110 -1.24 -0.02 -6.65
N ILE A 111 -0.88 0.60 -7.76
CA ILE A 111 -1.64 1.66 -8.42
C ILE A 111 -1.88 1.26 -9.87
N LYS A 112 -3.14 1.33 -10.29
CA LYS A 112 -3.54 1.19 -11.69
C LYS A 112 -3.81 2.58 -12.25
N TYR A 113 -3.01 3.02 -13.21
CA TYR A 113 -3.26 4.23 -13.98
C TYR A 113 -4.07 3.91 -15.23
N ASN A 114 -5.03 4.77 -15.58
CA ASN A 114 -5.86 4.63 -16.78
C ASN A 114 -5.69 5.84 -17.70
N ASN A 115 -5.86 5.63 -19.00
CA ASN A 115 -5.92 6.66 -20.03
C ASN A 115 -7.38 6.96 -20.38
#